data_AF-A0A1C4TPL5-F1
#
_entry.id   AF-A0A1C4TPL5-F1
#
_cell.length_a   1.000
_cell.length_b   1.000
_cell.length_c   1.000
_cell.angle_alpha   90.00
_cell.angle_beta   90.00
_cell.angle_gamma   90.00
#
_symmetry.space_group_name_H-M   'P 1'
#
loop_
_entity.id
_entity.type
_entity.pdbx_description
1 polymer ?
#
loop_
_entity_poly.entity_id
_entity_poly.type
_entity_poly.pdbx_seq_one_letter_code
_entity_poly.pdbx_strand_id
1 'polypeptide(L)' 'MHLVHVRLRAVDRRIADVQSSLARLGNHVAPQDLAAAQNEVWVLQQYAQTLRAHGAAAL' A
#
# COMPACT_ATOMS: atom_id res chain seq x y z
N MET A 1 11.18 5.11 -18.07
CA MET A 1 11.35 4.87 -16.62
C MET A 1 10.57 5.86 -15.71
N HIS A 2 9.75 6.78 -16.23
CA HIS A 2 8.97 7.72 -15.39
C HIS A 2 7.73 7.06 -14.74
N LEU A 3 7.05 6.16 -15.46
CA LEU A 3 5.78 5.57 -15.04
C LEU A 3 5.90 4.67 -13.79
N VAL A 4 6.98 3.88 -13.70
CA VAL A 4 7.28 3.05 -12.52
C VAL A 4 7.43 3.92 -11.26
N HIS A 5 8.12 5.06 -11.34
CA HIS A 5 8.27 5.98 -10.21
C HIS A 5 6.94 6.62 -9.79
N VAL A 6 6.09 6.99 -10.75
CA VAL A 6 4.74 7.52 -10.45
C VAL A 6 3.91 6.44 -9.74
N ARG A 7 3.99 5.20 -10.22
CA ARG A 7 3.24 4.09 -9.62
C ARG A 7 3.75 3.75 -8.22
N LEU A 8 5.06 3.74 -8.00
CA LEU A 8 5.65 3.56 -6.66
C LEU A 8 5.19 4.68 -5.70
N ARG A 9 5.23 5.94 -6.13
CA ARG A 9 4.71 7.07 -5.32
C ARG A 9 3.22 6.92 -4.97
N ALA A 10 2.41 6.41 -5.90
CA ALA A 10 1.00 6.14 -5.65
C ALA A 10 0.82 5.03 -4.61
N VAL A 11 1.63 3.98 -4.66
CA VAL A 11 1.64 2.91 -3.66
C VAL A 11 2.05 3.42 -2.28
N ASP A 12 3.14 4.20 -2.20
CA ASP A 12 3.61 4.77 -0.94
C ASP A 12 2.55 5.67 -0.30
N ARG A 13 1.90 6.52 -1.11
CA ARG A 13 0.79 7.36 -0.64
C ARG A 13 -0.38 6.52 -0.12
N ARG A 14 -0.74 5.43 -0.81
CA ARG A 14 -1.84 4.56 -0.38
C ARG A 14 -1.54 3.88 0.95
N ILE A 15 -0.32 3.38 1.13
CA ILE A 15 0.12 2.79 2.40
C ILE A 15 0.01 3.81 3.54
N ALA A 16 0.48 5.04 3.32
CA ALA A 16 0.38 6.11 4.32
C ALA A 16 -1.07 6.48 4.67
N ASP A 17 -1.96 6.50 3.68
CA ASP A 17 -3.39 6.80 3.88
C ASP A 17 -4.12 5.71 4.67
N VAL A 18 -3.85 4.44 4.37
CA VAL A 18 -4.39 3.30 5.13
C VAL A 18 -3.93 3.36 6.58
N GLN A 19 -2.63 3.57 6.82
CA GLN A 19 -2.07 3.70 8.17
C GLN A 19 -2.64 4.91 8.92
N SER A 20 -2.78 6.06 8.25
CA SER A 20 -3.38 7.26 8.83
C SER A 20 -4.86 7.03 9.18
N SER A 21 -5.60 6.32 8.33
CA SER A 21 -7.00 5.96 8.58
C SER A 21 -7.15 5.04 9.78
N LEU A 22 -6.30 4.02 9.92
CA LEU A 22 -6.25 3.18 11.11
C LEU A 22 -5.88 3.98 12.37
N ALA A 23 -4.89 4.87 12.28
CA ALA A 23 -4.48 5.71 13.40
C ALA A 23 -5.61 6.64 13.87
N ARG A 24 -6.45 7.14 12.95
CA ARG A 24 -7.64 7.95 13.27
C ARG A 24 -8.74 7.13 13.94
N LEU A 25 -8.93 5.88 13.53
CA LEU A 25 -9.92 4.97 14.13
C LEU A 25 -9.50 4.51 15.54
N GLY A 26 -8.19 4.44 15.79
CA GLY A 26 -7.62 4.16 17.10
C GLY A 26 -8.16 2.85 17.69
N ASN A 27 -8.51 2.88 18.97
CA ASN A 27 -8.95 1.69 19.72
C ASN A 27 -10.37 1.20 19.37
N HIS A 28 -11.10 1.91 18.49
CA HIS A 28 -12.46 1.55 18.05
C HIS A 28 -12.48 0.81 16.70
N VAL A 29 -11.31 0.47 16.15
CA VAL A 29 -11.25 -0.27 14.88
C VAL A 29 -11.79 -1.68 15.09
N ALA A 30 -12.70 -2.12 14.22
CA ALA A 30 -13.15 -3.50 14.26
C ALA A 30 -11.96 -4.42 13.86
N PRO A 31 -11.80 -5.59 14.49
CA PRO A 31 -10.70 -6.51 14.18
C PRO A 31 -10.64 -6.91 12.69
N GLN A 32 -11.80 -6.99 12.05
CA GLN A 32 -11.95 -7.26 10.62
C GLN A 32 -11.38 -6.14 9.74
N ASP A 33 -11.58 -4.87 10.12
CA ASP A 33 -11.09 -3.71 9.37
C ASP A 33 -9.58 -3.58 9.53
N LEU A 34 -9.07 -3.88 10.73
CA LEU A 34 -7.65 -3.96 11.01
C LEU A 34 -6.97 -5.05 10.16
N ALA A 35 -7.55 -6.26 10.11
CA ALA A 35 -7.03 -7.36 9.31
C ALA A 35 -7.07 -7.04 7.80
N ALA A 36 -8.15 -6.42 7.32
CA ALA A 36 -8.27 -6.00 5.93
C ALA A 36 -7.21 -4.96 5.54
N ALA A 37 -7.00 -3.94 6.40
CA ALA A 37 -6.00 -2.92 6.17
C ALA A 37 -4.57 -3.47 6.22
N GLN A 38 -4.27 -4.41 7.12
CA GLN A 38 -2.97 -5.10 7.16
C GLN A 38 -2.73 -5.90 5.88
N ASN A 39 -3.74 -6.64 5.40
CA ASN A 39 -3.65 -7.38 4.14
C ASN A 39 -3.42 -6.44 2.95
N GLU A 40 -4.13 -5.32 2.89
CA GLU A 40 -3.96 -4.31 1.84
C GLU A 40 -2.53 -3.76 1.83
N VAL A 41 -1.98 -3.39 2.99
CA VAL A 41 -0.58 -2.92 3.12
C VAL A 41 0.39 -3.98 2.61
N TRP A 42 0.17 -5.25 2.97
CA TRP A 42 1.01 -6.36 2.53
C TRP A 42 1.00 -6.52 1.00
N VAL A 43 -0.19 -6.52 0.38
CA VAL A 43 -0.33 -6.61 -1.09
C VAL A 43 0.35 -5.44 -1.79
N LEU A 44 0.21 -4.23 -1.27
CA LEU A 44 0.84 -3.03 -1.82
C LEU A 44 2.37 -3.08 -1.74
N GLN A 45 2.92 -3.57 -0.63
CA GLN A 45 4.37 -3.76 -0.49
C GLN A 45 4.90 -4.80 -1.49
N GLN A 46 4.19 -5.92 -1.66
CA GLN A 46 4.55 -6.93 -2.65
C GLN A 46 4.51 -6.36 -4.07
N TYR A 47 3.45 -5.62 -4.42
CA TYR A 47 3.34 -4.98 -5.72
C TYR A 47 4.46 -3.97 -5.98
N ALA A 48 4.83 -3.15 -4.99
CA ALA A 48 5.97 -2.23 -5.10
C ALA A 48 7.30 -2.98 -5.32
N GLN A 49 7.48 -4.13 -4.67
CA GLN A 49 8.66 -4.96 -4.85
C GLN A 49 8.72 -5.54 -6.27
N THR A 50 7.60 -6.05 -6.80
CA THR A 50 7.50 -6.53 -8.18
C THR A 50 7.75 -5.41 -9.19
N LEU A 51 7.22 -4.21 -8.95
CA LEU A 51 7.47 -3.05 -9.81
C LEU A 51 8.93 -2.62 -9.82
N ARG A 52 9.61 -2.70 -8.67
CA ARG A 52 11.05 -2.42 -8.57
C ARG A 52 11.90 -3.48 -9.27
N ALA A 53 11.49 -4.75 -9.20
CA ALA A 53 12.21 -5.87 -9.80
C ALA A 53 12.04 -5.95 -11.33
N HIS A 54 10.82 -5.76 -11.83
CA HIS A 54 10.49 -5.96 -13.25
C HIS A 54 10.23 -4.65 -14.01
N GLY A 55 10.23 -3.50 -13.32
CA GLY A 55 10.10 -2.19 -13.94
C GLY A 55 8.81 -2.03 -14.74
N ALA A 56 8.92 -1.52 -15.96
CA ALA A 56 7.76 -1.32 -16.84
C ALA A 56 7.13 -2.62 -17.34
N ALA A 57 7.81 -3.77 -17.21
CA ALA A 57 7.24 -5.07 -17.56
C ALA A 57 6.27 -5.60 -16.49
N ALA A 58 6.19 -4.94 -15.33
CA ALA A 58 5.22 -5.23 -14.26
C ALA A 58 3.93 -4.40 -14.34
N LEU A 59 3.87 -3.46 -15.30
CA LEU A 59 2.69 -2.61 -15.56
C LEU A 59 1.81 -3.27 -16.60
#